data_AF-A0A8T4UYL0-F1
#
_entry.id   AF-A0A8T4UYL0-F1
#
_cell.length_a   1.000
_cell.length_b   1.000
_cell.length_c   1.000
_cell.angle_alpha   90.00
_cell.angle_beta   90.00
_cell.angle_gamma   90.00
#
_symmetry.space_group_name_H-M   'P 1'
#
loop_
_entity.id
_entity.type
_entity.pdbx_description
1 polymer ?
#
loop_
_entity_poly.entity_id
_entity_poly.type
_entity_poly.pdbx_seq_one_letter_code
_entity_poly.pdbx_strand_id
1 'polypeptide(L)' 'MVRKEAGKLKVGEKIKMPEGVLVVSKIELSSIGKHGVVKCRIEALSESKELKVLIRPSNYPVEVL' A
#
# COMPACT_ATOMS: atom_id res chain seq x y z
N MET A 1 -1.58 -4.19 15.33
CA MET A 1 -0.81 -3.32 14.42
C MET A 1 0.51 -3.99 14.10
N VAL A 2 0.68 -4.44 12.87
CA VAL A 2 1.90 -5.09 12.38
C VAL A 2 2.50 -4.18 11.31
N ARG A 3 3.80 -3.89 11.38
CA ARG A 3 4.49 -3.20 10.29
C ARG A 3 4.82 -4.21 9.19
N LYS A 4 4.35 -3.94 7.98
CA LYS A 4 4.70 -4.70 6.77
C LYS A 4 5.34 -3.79 5.74
N GLU A 5 6.15 -4.37 4.89
CA GLU A 5 6.64 -3.68 3.70
C GLU A 5 5.50 -3.52 2.68
N ALA A 6 5.46 -2.40 1.98
CA ALA A 6 4.43 -2.10 0.97
C ALA A 6 4.31 -3.19 -0.11
N GLY A 7 5.42 -3.83 -0.50
CA GLY A 7 5.44 -4.92 -1.46
C GLY A 7 4.93 -6.26 -0.92
N LYS A 8 4.72 -6.38 0.40
CA LYS A 8 4.16 -7.55 1.07
C LYS A 8 2.69 -7.40 1.44
N LEU A 9 2.09 -6.24 1.13
CA LEU A 9 0.66 -6.02 1.31
C LEU A 9 -0.14 -6.95 0.40
N LYS A 10 -1.35 -7.29 0.85
CA LYS A 10 -2.33 -8.07 0.08
C LYS A 10 -3.63 -7.29 -0.06
N VAL A 11 -4.35 -7.58 -1.15
CA VAL A 11 -5.71 -7.07 -1.34
C VAL A 11 -6.59 -7.55 -0.19
N GLY A 12 -7.43 -6.64 0.34
CA GLY A 12 -8.29 -6.87 1.49
C GLY A 12 -7.67 -6.50 2.84
N GLU A 13 -6.36 -6.23 2.91
CA GLU A 13 -5.75 -5.77 4.16
C GLU A 13 -6.17 -4.34 4.52
N LYS A 14 -6.35 -4.10 5.82
CA LYS A 14 -6.62 -2.78 6.37
C LYS A 14 -5.31 -2.12 6.74
N ILE A 15 -5.04 -0.96 6.16
CA ILE A 15 -3.86 -0.15 6.44
C ILE A 15 -4.26 1.12 7.20
N LYS A 16 -3.43 1.54 8.15
CA LYS A 16 -3.62 2.78 8.90
C LYS A 16 -2.78 3.89 8.27
N MET A 17 -3.44 4.91 7.74
CA MET A 17 -2.82 6.12 7.21
C MET A 17 -3.17 7.32 8.12
N PRO A 18 -2.46 8.47 8.00
CA PRO A 18 -2.77 9.67 8.79
C PRO A 18 -4.22 10.15 8.66
N GLU A 19 -4.83 9.86 7.52
CA GLU A 19 -6.20 10.17 7.14
C GLU A 19 -7.25 9.14 7.57
N GLY A 20 -6.84 8.06 8.25
CA GLY A 20 -7.74 7.02 8.74
C GLY A 20 -7.39 5.62 8.25
N VAL A 21 -8.37 4.73 8.34
CA VAL A 21 -8.24 3.32 7.92
C VAL A 21 -8.64 3.19 6.46
N LEU A 22 -7.78 2.56 5.67
CA LEU A 22 -8.04 2.26 4.27
C LEU A 22 -8.00 0.74 4.05
N VAL A 23 -8.82 0.23 3.14
CA VAL A 23 -8.84 -1.18 2.73
C VAL A 23 -8.19 -1.29 1.37
N VAL A 24 -7.13 -2.09 1.25
CA VAL A 24 -6.42 -2.27 -0.03
C VAL A 24 -7.34 -2.98 -1.03
N SER A 25 -7.60 -2.33 -2.17
CA SER A 25 -8.41 -2.87 -3.27
C SER A 25 -7.57 -3.44 -4.40
N LYS A 26 -6.41 -2.84 -4.70
CA LYS A 26 -5.50 -3.28 -5.76
C LYS A 26 -4.05 -2.99 -5.40
N ILE A 27 -3.14 -3.86 -5.84
CA ILE A 27 -1.70 -3.63 -5.75
C ILE A 27 -1.09 -3.92 -7.11
N GLU A 28 -0.28 -2.98 -7.61
CA GLU A 28 0.51 -3.15 -8.81
C GLU A 28 1.98 -2.91 -8.47
N LEU A 29 2.85 -3.85 -8.87
CA LEU A 29 4.29 -3.73 -8.75
C LEU A 29 4.87 -3.25 -10.06
N SER A 30 5.72 -2.21 -10.02
CA SER A 30 6.45 -1.77 -11.20
C SER A 30 7.59 -2.75 -11.52
N SER A 31 8.05 -2.73 -12.77
CA SER A 31 9.34 -3.34 -13.12
C SER A 31 10.47 -2.74 -12.27
N ILE A 32 11.48 -3.55 -11.96
CA ILE A 32 12.69 -3.10 -11.24
C ILE A 32 13.35 -1.96 -12.04
N GLY A 33 13.48 -0.79 -11.41
CA GLY A 33 14.18 0.34 -12.01
C GLY A 33 15.71 0.22 -11.95
N LYS A 34 16.43 1.18 -12.53
CA LYS A 34 17.90 1.24 -12.61
C LYS A 34 18.63 1.06 -11.26
N HIS A 35 17.96 1.37 -10.14
CA HIS A 35 18.50 1.27 -8.78
C HIS A 35 18.00 0.03 -8.00
N GLY A 36 17.39 -0.96 -8.66
CA GLY A 36 17.00 -2.23 -8.02
C GLY A 36 15.72 -2.19 -7.18
N VAL A 37 15.15 -1.00 -6.93
CA VAL A 37 13.97 -0.86 -6.05
C VAL A 37 12.67 -0.87 -6.86
N VAL A 38 11.82 -1.85 -6.59
CA VAL A 38 10.45 -1.94 -7.10
C VAL A 38 9.58 -0.87 -6.44
N LYS A 39 8.72 -0.20 -7.22
CA LYS A 39 7.65 0.66 -6.68
C LYS A 39 6.35 -0.13 -6.60
N CYS A 40 5.61 0.08 -5.53
CA CYS A 40 4.27 -0.43 -5.32
C CYS A 40 3.28 0.70 -5.52
N ARG A 41 2.33 0.50 -6.43
CA ARG A 41 1.11 1.30 -6.53
C ARG A 41 0.02 0.54 -5.79
N ILE A 42 -0.47 1.11 -4.71
CA ILE A 42 -1.51 0.54 -3.85
C ILE A 42 -2.74 1.41 -4.02
N GLU A 43 -3.84 0.81 -4.46
CA GLU A 43 -5.14 1.44 -4.46
C GLU A 43 -5.88 0.95 -3.23
N ALA A 44 -6.41 1.87 -2.42
CA ALA A 44 -7.10 1.56 -1.19
C ALA A 44 -8.34 2.44 -1.04
N LEU A 45 -9.39 1.90 -0.43
CA LEU A 45 -10.68 2.55 -0.23
C LEU A 45 -10.82 3.01 1.21
N SER A 46 -11.26 4.24 1.43
CA SER A 46 -11.68 4.71 2.75
C SER A 46 -13.05 4.12 3.16
N GLU A 47 -13.45 4.33 4.41
CA GLU A 47 -14.80 3.97 4.89
C GLU A 47 -15.91 4.66 4.06
N SER A 48 -15.63 5.86 3.55
CA SER A 48 -16.52 6.62 2.65
C SER A 48 -16.48 6.12 1.20
N LYS A 49 -15.81 5.00 0.91
CA LYS A 49 -15.58 4.44 -0.44
C LYS A 49 -14.81 5.37 -1.38
N GLU A 50 -14.03 6.32 -0.85
CA GLU A 50 -13.15 7.14 -1.67
C GLU A 50 -11.89 6.35 -2.03
N LEU A 51 -11.51 6.39 -3.31
CA LEU A 51 -10.30 5.73 -3.80
C LEU A 51 -9.07 6.59 -3.51
N LYS A 52 -8.11 6.03 -2.80
CA LYS A 52 -6.78 6.61 -2.59
C LYS A 52 -5.72 5.76 -3.28
N VAL A 53 -4.81 6.43 -3.98
CA VAL A 53 -3.69 5.79 -4.67
C VAL A 53 -2.39 6.18 -3.98
N LEU A 54 -1.68 5.18 -3.45
CA LEU A 54 -0.41 5.31 -2.75
C LEU A 54 0.69 4.75 -3.64
N ILE A 55 1.71 5.55 -3.94
CA ILE A 55 2.90 5.09 -4.68
C ILE A 55 4.10 5.16 -3.74
N ARG A 56 4.64 4.00 -3.36
CA ARG A 56 5.75 3.88 -2.42
C ARG A 56 6.76 2.83 -2.88
N PRO A 57 8.02 2.92 -2.44
CA PRO A 57 8.99 1.83 -2.58
C PRO A 57 8.45 0.53 -1.96
N SER A 58 8.82 -0.62 -2.52
CA SER A 58 8.39 -1.93 -2.03
C SER A 58 8.80 -2.22 -0.59
N ASN A 59 9.94 -1.69 -0.14
CA ASN A 59 10.43 -1.79 1.23
C ASN A 59 9.85 -0.71 2.17
N TYR A 60 8.96 0.16 1.71
CA TYR A 60 8.38 1.20 2.54
C TYR A 60 7.54 0.57 3.67
N PRO A 61 7.77 0.95 4.94
CA PRO A 61 7.02 0.39 6.05
C PRO A 61 5.59 0.95 6.09
N VAL A 62 4.61 0.06 6.19
CA VAL A 62 3.17 0.36 6.27
C VAL A 62 2.60 -0.30 7.51
N GLU A 63 1.76 0.43 8.25
CA GLU A 63 1.04 -0.11 9.41
C GLU A 63 -0.22 -0.84 8.95
N VAL A 64 -0.25 -2.15 9.20
CA VAL A 64 -1.40 -3.03 8.93
C VAL A 64 -2.14 -3.29 10.24
N LEU A 65 -3.47 -3.17 10.19
CA LEU A 65 -4.35 -3.40 11.32
C LEU A 65 -4.64 -4.89 11.53
#